data_AF-A0ABD3FRD6-F1
#
_entry.id   AF-A0ABD3FRD6-F1
#
_cell.length_a   1.000
_cell.length_b   1.000
_cell.length_c   1.000
_cell.angle_alpha   90.00
_cell.angle_beta   90.00
_cell.angle_gamma   90.00
#
_symmetry.space_group_name_H-M   'P 1'
#
loop_
_entity.id
_entity.type
_entity.pdbx_description
1 polymer ?
#
loop_
_entity_poly.entity_id
_entity_poly.type
_entity_poly.pdbx_seq_one_letter_code
_entity_poly.pdbx_strand_id
1 'polypeptide(L)'
;MLYQLQDSMDWESFSQDKSRHCGTSQAIAKLSEVTGTGQRDMFVILCVDNLQYLNHENGTKHSDFHVALSALSDIVNASRCWVIAICSTTVSSPVYDFLAVTSQWIYQVPTATLSRPTVKGEDIFTAFNGNKLVELLIADMGGFSSALEILSLVLKENRRTQFLPVLTAVLSKLRAQYPGIEIQMEDMQAAYCCWISMRIH
;
A
#
# COMPACT_ATOMS: atom_id res chain seq x y z
N MET A 1 1.95 20.96 9.56
CA MET A 1 2.97 20.60 10.57
C MET A 1 2.93 19.08 10.71
N LEU A 2 3.98 18.38 10.28
CA LEU A 2 4.05 16.92 10.34
C LEU A 2 4.57 16.55 11.74
N TYR A 3 3.73 15.93 12.57
CA TYR A 3 4.17 15.43 13.87
C TYR A 3 4.57 13.96 13.72
N GLN A 4 5.87 13.67 13.81
CA GLN A 4 6.36 12.31 14.00
C GLN A 4 6.45 12.07 15.51
N LEU A 5 5.62 11.16 16.03
CA LEU A 5 5.38 11.01 17.47
C LEU A 5 6.45 10.22 18.24
N GLN A 6 7.50 9.69 17.60
CA GLN A 6 8.33 8.65 18.21
C GLN A 6 9.81 8.68 17.80
N ASP A 7 10.57 9.64 18.32
CA ASP A 7 12.04 9.55 18.29
C ASP A 7 12.64 9.13 19.65
N SER A 8 11.84 9.09 20.74
CA SER A 8 12.35 8.91 22.11
C SER A 8 11.92 7.61 22.81
N MET A 9 11.09 6.78 22.19
CA MET A 9 10.55 5.55 22.79
C MET A 9 10.40 4.45 21.75
N ASP A 10 10.78 3.22 22.11
CA ASP A 10 10.58 2.06 21.25
C ASP A 10 9.08 1.66 21.19
N TRP A 11 8.68 1.09 20.04
CA TRP A 11 7.29 0.75 19.77
C TRP A 11 6.70 -0.25 20.77
N GLU A 12 7.50 -1.22 21.23
CA GLU A 12 7.04 -2.28 22.11
C GLU A 12 6.68 -1.73 23.51
N SER A 13 7.54 -0.88 24.06
CA SER A 13 7.27 -0.14 25.30
C SER A 13 6.05 0.77 25.17
N PHE A 14 5.91 1.48 24.04
CA PHE A 14 4.76 2.33 23.79
C PHE A 14 3.45 1.52 23.73
N SER A 15 3.44 0.41 22.99
CA SER A 15 2.25 -0.41 22.76
C SER A 15 1.77 -1.14 24.02
N GLN A 16 2.66 -1.41 24.99
CA GLN A 16 2.28 -2.06 26.25
C GLN A 16 1.72 -1.07 27.27
N ASP A 17 2.06 0.22 27.16
CA ASP A 17 1.59 1.26 28.07
C ASP A 17 0.18 1.75 27.70
N LYS A 18 -0.83 1.02 28.20
CA LYS A 18 -2.24 1.36 28.00
C LYS A 18 -2.63 2.77 28.48
N SER A 19 -1.85 3.40 29.36
CA SER A 19 -2.13 4.77 29.82
C SER A 19 -1.92 5.82 28.71
N ARG A 20 -1.11 5.47 27.70
CA ARG A 20 -0.83 6.32 26.53
C ARG A 20 -1.85 6.15 25.42
N HIS A 21 -2.60 5.05 25.43
CA HIS A 21 -3.62 4.78 24.43
C HIS A 21 -4.78 5.76 24.62
N CYS A 22 -5.26 6.30 23.52
CA CYS A 22 -6.42 7.17 23.53
C CYS A 22 -7.52 6.59 22.65
N GLY A 23 -8.76 6.76 23.07
CA GLY A 23 -9.90 6.47 22.22
C GLY A 23 -9.93 7.43 21.02
N THR A 24 -10.65 7.05 19.98
CA THR A 24 -10.79 7.81 18.73
C THR A 24 -11.24 9.26 18.97
N SER A 25 -12.22 9.48 19.85
CA SER A 25 -12.70 10.81 20.24
C SER A 25 -11.72 11.61 21.09
N GLN A 26 -10.88 10.93 21.86
CA GLN A 26 -9.84 11.56 22.69
C GLN A 26 -8.64 12.00 21.86
N ALA A 27 -8.34 11.32 20.75
CA ALA A 27 -7.23 11.66 19.86
C ALA A 27 -7.37 13.09 19.30
N ILE A 28 -8.56 13.45 18.79
CA ILE A 28 -8.84 14.81 18.27
C ILE A 28 -8.81 15.85 19.38
N ALA A 29 -9.31 15.52 20.58
CA ALA A 29 -9.26 16.42 21.72
C ALA A 29 -7.82 16.73 22.14
N LYS A 30 -6.96 15.71 22.23
CA LYS A 30 -5.53 15.88 22.51
C LYS A 30 -4.83 16.70 21.43
N LEU A 31 -5.15 16.49 20.16
CA LEU A 31 -4.62 17.31 19.06
C LEU A 31 -5.02 18.78 19.18
N SER A 32 -6.27 19.05 19.58
CA SER A 32 -6.77 20.41 19.85
C SER A 32 -5.97 21.09 20.95
N GLU A 33 -5.68 20.39 22.05
CA GLU A 33 -4.88 20.89 23.17
C GLU A 33 -3.44 21.18 22.76
N VAL A 34 -2.79 20.24 22.04
CA VAL A 34 -1.39 20.38 21.60
C VAL A 34 -1.22 21.52 20.60
N THR A 35 -2.17 21.71 19.70
CA THR A 35 -2.12 22.75 18.67
C THR A 35 -2.68 24.09 19.13
N GLY A 36 -3.34 24.14 20.30
CA GLY A 36 -4.07 25.32 20.78
C GLY A 36 -5.21 25.76 19.86
N THR A 37 -5.65 24.91 18.93
CA THR A 37 -6.67 25.23 17.92
C THR A 37 -7.99 24.57 18.31
N GLY A 38 -9.09 25.33 18.25
CA GLY A 38 -10.42 24.81 18.56
C GLY A 38 -10.80 23.65 17.63
N GLN A 39 -11.48 22.61 18.14
CA GLN A 39 -11.79 21.42 17.35
C GLN A 39 -12.52 21.72 16.04
N ARG A 40 -13.42 22.71 16.00
CA ARG A 40 -14.16 23.04 14.75
C ARG A 40 -13.31 23.77 13.71
N ASP A 41 -12.17 24.32 14.12
CA ASP A 41 -11.28 25.11 13.28
C ASP A 41 -10.07 24.28 12.79
N MET A 42 -10.03 23.00 13.17
CA MET A 42 -8.98 22.07 12.75
C MET A 42 -9.34 21.32 11.47
N PHE A 43 -8.31 21.11 10.64
CA PHE A 43 -8.32 20.19 9.52
C PHE A 43 -7.21 19.17 9.72
N VAL A 44 -7.56 17.89 9.77
CA VAL A 44 -6.65 16.79 10.09
C VAL A 44 -6.56 15.84 8.90
N ILE A 45 -5.35 15.63 8.39
CA ILE A 45 -5.05 14.51 7.49
C ILE A 45 -4.32 13.45 8.30
N LEU A 46 -4.92 12.27 8.42
CA LEU A 46 -4.33 11.12 9.09
C LEU A 46 -3.86 10.13 8.02
N CYS A 47 -2.56 9.93 7.91
CA CYS A 47 -1.98 8.94 7.00
C CYS A 47 -1.53 7.72 7.81
N VAL A 48 -2.10 6.55 7.52
CA VAL A 48 -1.69 5.26 8.08
C VAL A 48 -1.12 4.40 6.98
N ASP A 49 0.15 4.05 7.09
CA ASP A 49 0.81 3.20 6.10
C ASP A 49 0.97 1.77 6.61
N ASN A 50 1.16 0.85 5.67
CA ASN A 50 1.52 -0.54 5.89
C ASN A 50 0.51 -1.36 6.72
N LEU A 51 -0.79 -1.16 6.52
CA LEU A 51 -1.82 -1.97 7.21
C LEU A 51 -1.69 -3.47 6.92
N GLN A 52 -1.03 -3.88 5.83
CA GLN A 52 -0.82 -5.29 5.48
C GLN A 52 -0.09 -6.10 6.56
N TYR A 53 0.68 -5.46 7.44
CA TYR A 53 1.39 -6.17 8.52
C TYR A 53 0.48 -6.50 9.72
N LEU A 54 -0.73 -5.94 9.77
CA LEU A 54 -1.70 -6.33 10.77
C LEU A 54 -2.27 -7.71 10.44
N ASN A 55 -2.65 -8.45 11.49
CA ASN A 55 -3.37 -9.70 11.29
C ASN A 55 -4.67 -9.41 10.53
N HIS A 56 -4.84 -10.11 9.40
CA HIS A 56 -5.94 -9.93 8.46
C HIS A 56 -6.55 -11.28 8.05
N GLU A 57 -6.45 -12.32 8.91
CA GLU A 57 -7.09 -13.62 8.67
C GLU A 57 -8.50 -13.47 8.10
N ASN A 58 -8.73 -14.14 6.96
CA ASN A 58 -9.92 -13.97 6.13
C ASN A 58 -11.21 -14.12 6.95
N GLY A 59 -12.08 -13.11 6.86
CA GLY A 59 -13.48 -13.20 7.30
C GLY A 59 -13.75 -12.96 8.78
N THR A 60 -12.77 -12.57 9.60
CA THR A 60 -13.04 -12.22 11.00
C THR A 60 -13.11 -10.70 11.20
N LYS A 61 -14.28 -10.20 11.64
CA LYS A 61 -14.47 -8.80 12.08
C LYS A 61 -13.63 -8.40 13.31
N HIS A 62 -12.89 -9.36 13.86
CA HIS A 62 -12.04 -9.20 15.04
C HIS A 62 -10.56 -9.17 14.70
N SER A 63 -10.19 -9.23 13.41
CA SER A 63 -8.80 -9.08 12.99
C SER A 63 -8.29 -7.66 13.31
N ASP A 64 -7.01 -7.54 13.63
CA ASP A 64 -6.39 -6.26 13.94
C ASP A 64 -6.53 -5.28 12.76
N PHE A 65 -6.49 -5.80 11.54
CA PHE A 65 -6.75 -5.04 10.32
C PHE A 65 -8.15 -4.41 10.31
N HIS A 66 -9.18 -5.20 10.62
CA HIS A 66 -10.56 -4.71 10.66
C HIS A 66 -10.79 -3.72 11.82
N VAL A 67 -10.17 -3.98 12.98
CA VAL A 67 -10.21 -3.07 14.13
C VAL A 67 -9.55 -1.74 13.78
N ALA A 68 -8.41 -1.74 13.07
CA ALA A 68 -7.74 -0.53 12.63
C ALA A 68 -8.59 0.28 11.64
N LEU A 69 -9.20 -0.35 10.62
CA LEU A 69 -10.10 0.32 9.68
C LEU A 69 -11.36 0.87 10.36
N SER A 70 -11.92 0.13 11.33
CA SER A 70 -13.05 0.59 12.13
C SER A 70 -12.67 1.80 12.97
N ALA A 71 -11.51 1.78 13.63
CA ALA A 71 -11.01 2.90 14.41
C ALA A 71 -10.78 4.15 13.55
N LEU A 72 -10.23 4.01 12.34
CA LEU A 72 -10.10 5.12 11.39
C LEU A 72 -11.46 5.71 11.02
N SER A 73 -12.43 4.84 10.73
CA SER A 73 -13.80 5.23 10.41
C SER A 73 -14.46 5.95 11.58
N ASP A 74 -14.26 5.47 12.80
CA ASP A 74 -14.79 6.08 14.02
C ASP A 74 -14.15 7.46 14.29
N ILE A 75 -12.85 7.63 14.03
CA ILE A 75 -12.19 8.94 14.13
C ILE A 75 -12.84 9.93 13.16
N VAL A 76 -13.05 9.53 11.90
CA VAL A 76 -13.68 10.40 10.89
C VAL A 76 -15.12 10.73 11.27
N ASN A 77 -15.91 9.72 11.65
CA ASN A 77 -17.35 9.86 11.93
C ASN A 77 -17.64 10.63 13.23
N ALA A 78 -16.82 10.43 14.27
CA ALA A 78 -17.03 11.05 15.58
C ALA A 78 -16.38 12.43 15.71
N SER A 79 -15.59 12.86 14.72
CA SER A 79 -14.87 14.13 14.80
C SER A 79 -15.79 15.33 14.66
N ARG A 80 -15.47 16.37 15.44
CA ARG A 80 -16.05 17.73 15.30
C ARG A 80 -15.26 18.60 14.34
N CYS A 81 -14.11 18.10 13.87
CA CYS A 81 -13.22 18.76 12.92
C CYS A 81 -13.32 18.07 11.56
N TRP A 82 -12.83 18.72 10.50
CA TRP A 82 -12.69 18.03 9.22
C TRP A 82 -11.53 17.04 9.30
N VAL A 83 -11.80 15.76 9.02
CA VAL A 83 -10.79 14.70 9.03
C VAL A 83 -10.80 13.97 7.70
N ILE A 84 -9.62 13.80 7.12
CA ILE A 84 -9.38 12.89 6.00
C ILE A 84 -8.44 11.80 6.50
N ALA A 85 -8.94 10.57 6.59
CA ALA A 85 -8.12 9.40 6.88
C ALA A 85 -7.71 8.73 5.57
N ILE A 86 -6.40 8.58 5.36
CA ILE A 86 -5.79 7.90 4.22
C ILE A 86 -5.07 6.69 4.78
N CYS A 87 -5.37 5.52 4.24
CA CYS A 87 -4.63 4.31 4.56
C CYS A 87 -4.02 3.66 3.32
N SER A 88 -2.89 3.01 3.50
CA SER A 88 -2.15 2.28 2.47
C SER A 88 -2.01 0.82 2.91
N THR A 89 -2.34 -0.08 1.98
CA THR A 89 -2.24 -1.52 2.15
C THR A 89 -1.96 -2.20 0.82
N THR A 90 -1.19 -3.27 0.85
CA THR A 90 -0.93 -4.12 -0.31
C THR A 90 -1.90 -5.32 -0.40
N VAL A 91 -2.81 -5.48 0.56
CA VAL A 91 -3.84 -6.53 0.58
C VAL A 91 -5.20 -5.89 0.27
N SER A 92 -5.90 -6.41 -0.73
CA SER A 92 -7.16 -5.85 -1.22
C SER A 92 -8.39 -6.55 -0.64
N SER A 93 -8.35 -7.87 -0.49
CA SER A 93 -9.49 -8.68 -0.01
C SER A 93 -10.06 -8.20 1.34
N PRO A 94 -9.26 -8.00 2.41
CA PRO A 94 -9.78 -7.49 3.70
C PRO A 94 -10.36 -6.07 3.62
N VAL A 95 -9.87 -5.25 2.68
CA VAL A 95 -10.42 -3.91 2.44
C VAL A 95 -11.79 -4.03 1.81
N TYR A 96 -11.96 -4.87 0.79
CA TYR A 96 -13.26 -5.08 0.16
C TYR A 96 -14.29 -5.64 1.14
N ASP A 97 -13.90 -6.58 2.01
CA ASP A 97 -14.77 -7.11 3.05
C ASP A 97 -15.23 -6.02 4.03
N PHE A 98 -14.31 -5.14 4.45
CA PHE A 98 -14.64 -3.98 5.30
C PHE A 98 -15.58 -3.00 4.59
N LEU A 99 -15.28 -2.70 3.32
CA LEU A 99 -16.05 -1.78 2.50
C LEU A 99 -17.45 -2.30 2.15
N ALA A 100 -17.63 -3.63 2.07
CA ALA A 100 -18.94 -4.23 1.78
C ALA A 100 -19.96 -4.02 2.92
N VAL A 101 -19.48 -3.79 4.15
CA VAL A 101 -20.34 -3.64 5.33
C VAL A 101 -20.39 -2.21 5.88
N THR A 102 -19.56 -1.30 5.37
CA THR A 102 -19.55 0.11 5.79
C THR A 102 -20.63 0.92 5.08
N SER A 103 -21.15 1.94 5.76
CA SER A 103 -22.06 2.94 5.17
C SER A 103 -21.32 4.12 4.55
N GLN A 104 -19.99 4.12 4.56
CA GLN A 104 -19.18 5.21 4.03
C GLN A 104 -19.25 5.29 2.49
N TRP A 105 -19.09 6.51 1.97
CA TRP A 105 -18.94 6.72 0.54
C TRP A 105 -17.58 6.24 0.06
N ILE A 106 -17.59 5.35 -0.92
CA ILE A 106 -16.40 4.76 -1.49
C ILE A 106 -16.12 5.41 -2.82
N TYR A 107 -14.93 6.00 -2.95
CA TYR A 107 -14.40 6.47 -4.22
C TYR A 107 -13.16 5.67 -4.57
N GLN A 108 -13.23 4.84 -5.62
CA GLN A 108 -12.05 4.16 -6.14
C GLN A 108 -11.23 5.17 -6.94
N VAL A 109 -10.11 5.58 -6.34
CA VAL A 109 -9.13 6.42 -7.05
C VAL A 109 -8.42 5.52 -8.08
N PRO A 110 -8.34 5.91 -9.36
CA PRO A 110 -7.57 5.16 -10.34
C PRO A 110 -6.10 5.09 -9.89
N THR A 111 -5.49 3.92 -10.01
CA THR A 111 -4.07 3.73 -9.71
C THR A 111 -3.26 4.73 -10.55
N ALA A 112 -2.55 5.63 -9.87
CA ALA A 112 -1.67 6.56 -10.55
C ALA A 112 -0.57 5.77 -11.25
N THR A 113 -0.49 5.87 -12.57
CA THR A 113 0.63 5.32 -13.33
C THR A 113 1.85 6.16 -13.05
N LEU A 114 2.76 5.63 -12.24
CA LEU A 114 4.00 6.33 -11.93
C LEU A 114 4.97 6.21 -13.10
N SER A 115 5.75 7.27 -13.31
CA SER A 115 6.84 7.24 -14.29
C SER A 115 7.94 6.27 -13.85
N ARG A 116 8.73 5.78 -14.81
CA ARG A 116 9.80 4.82 -14.54
C ARG A 116 10.78 5.40 -13.50
N PRO A 117 11.20 4.60 -12.51
CA PRO A 117 12.15 5.04 -11.51
C PRO A 117 13.50 5.37 -12.15
N THR A 118 14.11 6.47 -11.70
CA THR A 118 15.43 6.92 -12.15
C THR A 118 16.41 6.92 -10.98
N VAL A 119 17.65 6.51 -11.23
CA VAL A 119 18.76 6.61 -10.26
C VAL A 119 19.76 7.60 -10.83
N LYS A 120 20.00 8.70 -10.09
CA LYS A 120 20.85 9.83 -10.52
C LYS A 120 20.43 10.44 -11.86
N GLY A 121 19.13 10.41 -12.17
CA GLY A 121 18.57 10.94 -13.42
C GLY A 121 18.63 9.98 -14.61
N GLU A 122 19.18 8.77 -14.44
CA GLU A 122 19.16 7.72 -15.47
C GLU A 122 18.09 6.66 -15.16
N ASP A 123 17.35 6.21 -16.17
CA ASP A 123 16.37 5.13 -16.06
C ASP A 123 17.08 3.83 -15.64
N ILE A 124 16.61 3.18 -14.58
CA ILE A 124 17.22 1.93 -14.07
C ILE A 124 17.15 0.79 -15.09
N PHE A 125 16.25 0.89 -16.07
CA PHE A 125 16.06 -0.08 -17.14
C PHE A 125 16.75 0.31 -18.46
N THR A 126 17.60 1.36 -18.47
CA THR A 126 18.32 1.80 -19.68
C THR A 126 19.07 0.66 -20.38
N ALA A 127 19.69 -0.23 -19.60
CA ALA A 127 20.43 -1.40 -20.11
C ALA A 127 19.54 -2.47 -20.78
N PHE A 128 18.22 -2.38 -20.62
CA PHE A 128 17.23 -3.33 -21.14
C PHE A 128 16.28 -2.70 -22.17
N ASN A 129 16.55 -1.44 -22.59
CA ASN A 129 15.76 -0.77 -23.62
C ASN A 129 15.74 -1.60 -24.92
N GLY A 130 14.55 -1.76 -25.52
CA GLY A 130 14.33 -2.62 -26.69
C GLY A 130 14.03 -4.09 -26.36
N ASN A 131 14.16 -4.50 -25.10
CA ASN A 131 13.66 -5.79 -24.65
C ASN A 131 12.14 -5.71 -24.39
N LYS A 132 11.35 -6.15 -25.38
CA LYS A 132 9.88 -6.13 -25.35
C LYS A 132 9.27 -6.80 -24.12
N LEU A 133 9.93 -7.81 -23.57
CA LEU A 133 9.45 -8.52 -22.38
C LEU A 133 9.62 -7.69 -21.11
N VAL A 134 10.75 -6.99 -21.00
CA VAL A 134 10.99 -6.06 -19.89
C VAL A 134 10.06 -4.87 -19.97
N GLU A 135 9.83 -4.33 -21.17
CA GLU A 135 8.87 -3.24 -21.39
C GLU A 135 7.44 -3.62 -20.99
N LEU A 136 7.02 -4.84 -21.32
CA LEU A 136 5.71 -5.35 -20.94
C LEU A 136 5.58 -5.54 -19.42
N LEU A 137 6.60 -6.13 -18.77
CA LEU A 137 6.62 -6.27 -17.31
C LEU A 137 6.60 -4.91 -16.60
N ILE A 138 7.33 -3.91 -17.12
CA ILE A 138 7.30 -2.54 -16.58
C ILE A 138 5.90 -1.93 -16.72
N ALA A 139 5.25 -2.12 -17.87
CA ALA A 139 3.90 -1.62 -18.12
C ALA A 139 2.87 -2.28 -17.18
N ASP A 140 2.93 -3.60 -17.03
CA ASP A 140 2.05 -4.37 -16.14
C ASP A 140 2.25 -4.00 -14.66
N MET A 141 3.48 -3.67 -14.27
CA MET A 141 3.78 -3.19 -12.91
C MET A 141 3.30 -1.76 -12.65
N GLY A 142 2.68 -1.08 -13.62
CA GLY A 142 1.91 0.16 -13.39
C GLY A 142 2.67 1.32 -12.76
N GLY A 143 4.01 1.30 -12.76
CA GLY A 143 4.84 2.29 -12.08
C GLY A 143 5.09 2.03 -10.59
N PHE A 144 4.62 0.91 -10.01
CA PHE A 144 4.92 0.58 -8.61
C PHE A 144 6.43 0.47 -8.39
N SER A 145 7.02 1.50 -7.76
CA SER A 145 8.47 1.64 -7.61
C SER A 145 9.10 0.42 -6.95
N SER A 146 8.48 -0.11 -5.90
CA SER A 146 8.93 -1.32 -5.21
C SER A 146 8.96 -2.55 -6.10
N ALA A 147 7.96 -2.74 -6.97
CA ALA A 147 7.92 -3.86 -7.90
C ALA A 147 8.98 -3.72 -9.00
N LEU A 148 9.17 -2.49 -9.49
CA LEU A 148 10.18 -2.16 -10.51
C LEU A 148 11.61 -2.30 -9.96
N GLU A 149 11.84 -1.95 -8.69
CA GLU A 149 13.12 -2.18 -8.02
C GLU A 149 13.46 -3.68 -7.96
N ILE A 150 12.50 -4.52 -7.54
CA ILE A 150 12.66 -5.97 -7.50
C ILE A 150 12.89 -6.55 -8.90
N LEU A 151 12.14 -6.09 -9.90
CA LEU A 151 12.35 -6.47 -11.30
C LEU A 151 13.79 -6.14 -11.74
N SER A 152 14.28 -4.96 -11.42
CA SER A 152 15.65 -4.55 -11.77
C SER A 152 16.71 -5.44 -11.12
N LEU A 153 16.50 -5.85 -9.86
CA LEU A 153 17.39 -6.77 -9.15
C LEU A 153 17.39 -8.15 -9.79
N VAL A 154 16.20 -8.69 -10.08
CA VAL A 154 16.05 -10.00 -10.74
C VAL A 154 16.69 -10.01 -12.12
N LEU A 155 16.54 -8.93 -12.91
CA LEU A 155 17.15 -8.83 -14.25
C LEU A 155 18.68 -8.69 -14.18
N LYS A 156 19.24 -8.07 -13.14
CA LYS A 156 20.69 -8.01 -12.92
C LYS A 156 21.27 -9.38 -12.54
N GLU A 157 20.53 -10.16 -11.75
CA GLU A 157 20.93 -11.50 -11.33
C GLU A 157 20.72 -12.57 -12.42
N ASN A 158 19.63 -12.46 -13.18
CA ASN A 158 19.27 -13.39 -14.25
C ASN A 158 19.47 -12.74 -15.62
N ARG A 159 20.60 -13.02 -16.27
CA ARG A 159 20.88 -12.60 -17.66
C ARG A 159 19.99 -13.28 -18.71
N ARG A 160 19.14 -14.25 -18.33
CA ARG A 160 18.27 -15.00 -19.25
C ARG A 160 16.87 -14.37 -19.29
N THR A 161 16.51 -13.82 -20.44
CA THR A 161 15.27 -13.08 -20.72
C THR A 161 14.08 -13.99 -21.05
N GLN A 162 13.94 -15.13 -20.38
CA GLN A 162 12.76 -15.98 -20.52
C GLN A 162 11.68 -15.53 -19.53
N PHE A 163 10.43 -15.40 -20.01
CA PHE A 163 9.32 -14.82 -19.25
C PHE A 163 9.05 -15.54 -17.92
N LEU A 164 8.86 -16.85 -17.98
CA LEU A 164 8.39 -17.63 -16.83
C LEU A 164 9.41 -17.65 -15.67
N PRO A 165 10.73 -17.85 -15.89
CA PRO A 165 11.72 -17.76 -14.80
C PRO A 165 11.83 -16.36 -14.19
N VAL A 166 11.80 -15.29 -15.00
CA VAL A 166 11.89 -13.91 -14.51
C VAL A 166 10.66 -13.55 -13.69
N LEU A 167 9.46 -13.84 -14.21
CA LEU A 167 8.21 -13.60 -13.50
C LEU A 167 8.17 -14.38 -12.17
N THR A 168 8.52 -15.66 -12.19
CA THR A 168 8.54 -16.49 -10.97
C THR A 168 9.51 -15.95 -9.92
N ALA A 169 10.71 -15.47 -10.33
CA ALA A 169 11.69 -14.89 -9.42
C ALA A 169 11.27 -13.52 -8.86
N VAL A 170 10.60 -12.70 -9.67
CA VAL A 170 10.02 -11.42 -9.21
C VAL A 170 8.95 -11.69 -8.16
N LEU A 171 8.05 -12.63 -8.42
CA LEU A 171 6.95 -12.96 -7.52
C LEU A 171 7.43 -13.56 -6.20
N SER A 172 8.44 -14.43 -6.24
CA SER A 172 9.01 -14.99 -5.02
C SER A 172 9.65 -13.92 -4.15
N LYS A 173 10.40 -12.97 -4.74
CA LYS A 173 10.98 -11.84 -4.01
C LYS A 173 9.91 -10.88 -3.48
N LEU A 174 8.88 -10.57 -4.28
CA LEU A 174 7.74 -9.74 -3.85
C LEU A 174 7.02 -10.35 -2.65
N ARG A 175 6.72 -11.66 -2.69
CA ARG A 175 6.08 -12.37 -1.57
C ARG A 175 6.95 -12.43 -0.31
N ALA A 176 8.27 -12.55 -0.47
CA ALA A 176 9.20 -12.55 0.65
C ALA A 176 9.30 -11.17 1.31
N GLN A 177 9.25 -10.09 0.52
CA GLN A 177 9.38 -8.71 1.01
C GLN A 177 8.04 -8.15 1.53
N TYR A 178 6.92 -8.58 0.96
CA TYR A 178 5.57 -8.13 1.30
C TYR A 178 4.66 -9.33 1.57
N PRO A 179 4.67 -9.88 2.81
CA PRO A 179 3.75 -10.93 3.20
C PRO A 179 2.31 -10.41 3.10
N GLY A 180 1.46 -11.08 2.32
CA GLY A 180 0.06 -10.67 2.11
C GLY A 180 -0.25 -10.04 0.75
N ILE A 181 0.74 -9.83 -0.12
CA ILE A 181 0.46 -9.43 -1.50
C ILE A 181 -0.30 -10.57 -2.24
N GLU A 182 -1.55 -10.31 -2.62
CA GLU A 182 -2.32 -11.17 -3.51
C GLU A 182 -1.88 -10.93 -4.96
N ILE A 183 -1.11 -11.86 -5.53
CA ILE A 183 -0.78 -11.84 -6.97
C ILE A 183 -1.38 -13.07 -7.62
N GLN A 184 -2.35 -12.84 -8.50
CA GLN A 184 -2.90 -13.88 -9.36
C GLN A 184 -2.04 -14.01 -10.62
N MET A 185 -1.31 -15.13 -10.69
CA MET A 185 -0.44 -15.48 -11.84
C MET A 185 -1.22 -15.68 -13.13
N GLU A 186 -2.46 -16.16 -13.02
CA GLU A 186 -3.33 -16.48 -14.14
C GLU A 186 -3.67 -15.24 -14.97
N ASP A 187 -3.92 -14.10 -14.31
CA ASP A 187 -4.23 -12.83 -14.95
C ASP A 187 -3.03 -12.27 -15.74
N MET A 188 -1.82 -12.36 -15.16
CA MET A 188 -0.58 -11.90 -15.83
C MET A 188 -0.21 -12.79 -17.02
N GLN A 189 -0.38 -14.11 -16.89
CA GLN A 189 -0.14 -15.04 -17.99
C GLN A 189 -1.18 -14.88 -19.11
N ALA A 190 -2.46 -14.67 -18.76
CA ALA A 190 -3.53 -14.42 -19.72
C ALA A 190 -3.31 -13.08 -20.46
N ALA A 191 -2.91 -12.03 -19.75
CA ALA A 191 -2.56 -10.73 -20.35
C ALA A 191 -1.37 -10.85 -21.31
N TYR A 192 -0.31 -11.58 -20.92
CA TYR A 192 0.84 -11.87 -21.77
C TYR A 192 0.46 -12.62 -23.04
N CYS A 193 -0.32 -13.70 -22.91
CA CYS A 193 -0.79 -14.49 -24.05
C CYS A 193 -1.73 -13.69 -24.98
N CYS A 194 -2.62 -12.87 -24.42
CA CYS A 194 -3.54 -12.00 -25.15
C CYS A 194 -2.78 -10.90 -25.92
N TRP A 195 -1.72 -10.34 -25.34
CA TRP A 195 -0.89 -9.35 -26.01
C TRP A 195 -0.03 -9.96 -27.12
N ILE A 196 0.49 -11.18 -26.94
CA ILE A 196 1.19 -11.91 -28.01
C ILE A 196 0.22 -12.23 -29.16
N SER A 197 -1.00 -12.68 -28.86
CA SER A 197 -1.98 -13.00 -29.90
C SER A 197 -2.42 -11.76 -30.68
N MET A 198 -2.52 -10.59 -30.04
CA MET A 198 -2.79 -9.31 -30.71
C MET A 198 -1.67 -8.82 -31.63
N ARG A 199 -0.46 -9.41 -31.57
CA ARG A 199 0.70 -9.04 -32.42
C ARG A 199 1.03 -10.06 -33.52
N ILE A 200 0.24 -11.13 -33.68
CA ILE A 200 0.39 -12.12 -34.76
C ILE A 200 -0.45 -11.74 -36.00
N HIS A 201 -1.08 -10.56 -36.01
CA HIS A 201 -1.65 -9.90 -37.19
C HIS A 201 -0.93 -8.57 -37.47
#